data_AF-A0A3E3E4K8-F1
#
_entry.id   AF-A0A3E3E4K8-F1
#
_cell.length_a   1.000
_cell.length_b   1.000
_cell.length_c   1.000
_cell.angle_alpha   90.00
_cell.angle_beta   90.00
_cell.angle_gamma   90.00
#
_symmetry.space_group_name_H-M   'P 1'
#
loop_
_entity.id
_entity.type
_entity.pdbx_description
1 polymer ?
#
loop_
_entity_poly.entity_id
_entity_poly.type
_entity_poly.pdbx_seq_one_letter_code
_entity_poly.pdbx_strand_id
1 'polypeptide(L)'
;MKKVLKVELIKNRHIFKNVDIDGYIYDEIRNVRDLDYMKNKVKKSIDWLMERYEINDYMDLELNLYVTGLTVALIEAINFCNLYGVGLVLYHYDKVLDIYYRQDVYLDN
;
A
#
# COMPACT_ATOMS: atom_id res chain seq x y z
N MET A 1 -11.13 -12.61 10.68
CA MET A 1 -10.08 -11.74 11.27
C MET A 1 -9.27 -11.24 10.10
N LYS A 2 -9.11 -9.92 9.92
CA LYS A 2 -8.38 -9.40 8.76
C LYS A 2 -6.91 -9.80 8.83
N LYS A 3 -6.33 -10.21 7.71
CA LYS A 3 -4.90 -10.43 7.55
C LYS A 3 -4.26 -9.09 7.25
N VAL A 4 -3.24 -8.73 8.03
CA VAL A 4 -2.54 -7.45 7.91
C VAL A 4 -1.26 -7.67 7.14
N LEU A 5 -1.08 -6.95 6.02
CA LEU A 5 0.16 -6.95 5.24
C LEU A 5 0.84 -5.58 5.31
N LYS A 6 2.14 -5.59 5.58
CA LYS A 6 3.01 -4.41 5.58
C LYS A 6 3.61 -4.23 4.20
N VAL A 7 3.19 -3.18 3.50
CA VAL A 7 3.58 -2.99 2.10
C VAL A 7 4.21 -1.62 1.89
N GLU A 8 5.29 -1.56 1.14
CA GLU A 8 5.84 -0.27 0.70
C GLU A 8 5.05 0.24 -0.52
N LEU A 9 4.75 1.54 -0.55
CA LEU A 9 4.05 2.11 -1.70
C LEU A 9 4.91 1.97 -2.95
N ILE A 10 6.20 2.30 -2.86
CA ILE A 10 7.13 2.19 -3.98
C ILE A 10 8.40 1.49 -3.52
N LYS A 11 8.72 0.39 -4.20
CA LYS A 11 9.84 -0.48 -3.90
C LYS A 11 11.15 0.28 -3.78
N ASN A 12 11.93 -0.03 -2.75
CA ASN A 12 13.30 0.44 -2.55
C ASN A 12 13.46 1.98 -2.48
N ARG A 13 12.37 2.73 -2.22
CA ARG A 13 12.47 4.19 -1.99
C ARG A 13 12.88 4.56 -0.58
N HIS A 14 12.89 3.59 0.33
CA HIS A 14 13.36 3.76 1.69
C HIS A 14 14.01 2.47 2.19
N ILE A 15 14.94 2.60 3.14
CA ILE A 15 15.54 1.46 3.83
C ILE A 15 14.78 1.24 5.14
N PHE A 16 14.08 0.11 5.25
CA PHE A 16 13.33 -0.25 6.45
C PHE A 16 14.27 -0.97 7.42
N LYS A 17 14.60 -0.34 8.56
CA LYS A 17 15.53 -0.92 9.54
C LYS A 17 14.87 -1.92 10.49
N ASN A 18 13.61 -1.69 10.85
CA ASN A 18 12.89 -2.43 11.91
C ASN A 18 11.48 -2.84 11.46
N VAL A 19 11.27 -2.99 10.15
CA VAL A 19 9.99 -3.36 9.57
C VAL A 19 10.25 -4.41 8.51
N ASP A 20 9.73 -5.61 8.75
CA ASP A 20 9.66 -6.65 7.71
C ASP A 20 8.52 -6.30 6.75
N ILE A 21 8.87 -6.06 5.50
CA ILE A 21 7.93 -5.69 4.43
C ILE A 21 7.50 -6.95 3.69
N ASP A 22 6.19 -7.16 3.58
CA ASP A 22 5.56 -8.32 2.94
C ASP A 22 5.55 -8.20 1.41
N GLY A 23 5.64 -6.97 0.89
CA GLY A 23 5.77 -6.66 -0.53
C GLY A 23 5.57 -5.18 -0.85
N TYR A 24 5.24 -4.86 -2.10
CA TYR A 24 5.16 -3.49 -2.59
C TYR A 24 4.00 -3.30 -3.58
N ILE A 25 3.51 -2.06 -3.71
CA ILE A 25 2.51 -1.71 -4.73
C ILE A 25 3.17 -1.42 -6.07
N TYR A 26 4.14 -0.51 -6.12
CA TYR A 26 4.86 -0.13 -7.33
C TYR A 26 6.32 -0.57 -7.26
N ASP A 27 6.80 -1.31 -8.26
CA ASP A 27 8.25 -1.58 -8.46
C ASP A 27 8.96 -0.39 -9.10
N GLU A 28 8.32 0.22 -10.09
CA GLU A 28 8.76 1.44 -10.76
C GLU A 28 7.56 2.28 -11.20
N ILE A 29 7.75 3.60 -11.34
CA ILE A 29 6.76 4.51 -11.91
C ILE A 29 7.46 5.37 -12.94
N ARG A 30 7.19 5.10 -14.23
CA ARG A 30 7.81 5.82 -15.36
C ARG A 30 7.07 7.10 -15.73
N ASN A 31 5.74 7.05 -15.68
CA ASN A 31 4.89 8.20 -16.00
C ASN A 31 3.74 8.30 -14.98
N VAL A 32 3.81 9.33 -14.14
CA VAL A 32 2.79 9.62 -13.12
C VAL A 32 1.44 10.08 -13.69
N ARG A 33 1.37 10.40 -14.99
CA ARG A 33 0.14 10.81 -15.69
C ARG A 33 -0.62 9.65 -16.32
N ASP A 34 -0.01 8.46 -16.36
CA ASP A 34 -0.66 7.26 -16.88
C ASP A 34 -1.52 6.61 -15.78
N LEU A 35 -2.68 7.21 -15.52
CA LEU A 35 -3.56 6.77 -14.43
C LEU A 35 -4.10 5.35 -14.65
N ASP A 36 -4.29 4.94 -15.90
CA ASP A 36 -4.71 3.58 -16.24
C ASP A 36 -3.64 2.56 -15.85
N TYR A 37 -2.36 2.82 -16.17
CA TYR A 37 -1.26 2.00 -15.67
C TYR A 37 -1.23 1.98 -14.15
N MET A 38 -1.34 3.14 -13.50
CA MET A 38 -1.19 3.28 -12.05
C MET A 38 -2.26 2.48 -11.30
N LYS A 39 -3.52 2.58 -11.73
CA LYS A 39 -4.65 1.80 -11.20
C LYS A 39 -4.47 0.30 -11.43
N ASN A 40 -4.11 -0.10 -12.65
CA ASN A 40 -3.92 -1.50 -13.01
C ASN A 40 -2.76 -2.13 -12.23
N LYS A 41 -1.71 -1.36 -11.97
CA LYS A 41 -0.57 -1.82 -11.18
C LYS A 41 -0.96 -2.05 -9.73
N VAL A 42 -1.75 -1.16 -9.10
CA VAL A 42 -2.28 -1.38 -7.75
C VAL A 42 -3.03 -2.70 -7.66
N LYS A 43 -4.00 -2.92 -8.56
CA LYS A 43 -4.79 -4.15 -8.56
C LYS A 43 -3.89 -5.39 -8.67
N LYS A 44 -3.01 -5.43 -9.67
CA LYS A 44 -2.12 -6.58 -9.90
C LYS A 44 -1.23 -6.88 -8.70
N SER A 45 -0.70 -5.85 -8.05
CA SER A 45 0.16 -6.02 -6.88
C SER A 45 -0.61 -6.54 -5.67
N ILE A 46 -1.84 -6.05 -5.43
CA ILE A 46 -2.68 -6.54 -4.34
C ILE A 46 -3.15 -7.97 -4.62
N ASP A 47 -3.57 -8.29 -5.85
CA ASP A 47 -3.94 -9.66 -6.24
C ASP A 47 -2.77 -10.64 -5.99
N TRP A 48 -1.56 -10.25 -6.39
CA TRP A 48 -0.35 -11.05 -6.17
C TRP A 48 -0.04 -11.25 -4.69
N LEU A 49 -0.21 -10.21 -3.86
CA LEU A 49 -0.06 -10.31 -2.41
C LEU A 49 -1.11 -11.26 -1.81
N MET A 50 -2.37 -11.13 -2.24
CA MET A 50 -3.44 -11.99 -1.76
C MET A 50 -3.20 -13.46 -2.11
N GLU A 51 -2.78 -13.75 -3.33
CA GLU A 51 -2.39 -15.11 -3.74
C GLU A 51 -1.24 -15.65 -2.88
N ARG A 52 -0.16 -14.85 -2.73
CA ARG A 52 1.03 -15.23 -1.95
C ARG A 52 0.72 -15.54 -0.49
N TYR A 53 -0.24 -14.82 0.10
CA TYR A 53 -0.61 -14.95 1.51
C TYR A 53 -1.94 -15.66 1.73
N GLU A 54 -2.48 -16.33 0.70
CA GLU A 54 -3.70 -17.17 0.76
C GLU A 54 -4.94 -16.40 1.28
N ILE A 55 -5.13 -15.17 0.82
CA ILE A 55 -6.26 -14.31 1.15
C ILE A 55 -7.28 -14.39 0.01
N ASN A 56 -8.51 -14.82 0.33
CA ASN A 56 -9.53 -15.12 -0.69
C ASN A 56 -10.50 -13.97 -0.95
N ASP A 57 -10.57 -12.97 -0.08
CA ASP A 57 -11.47 -11.81 -0.18
C ASP A 57 -10.72 -10.52 0.17
N TYR A 58 -10.95 -9.44 -0.59
CA TYR A 58 -10.37 -8.13 -0.31
C TYR A 58 -10.80 -7.58 1.06
N MET A 59 -12.01 -7.90 1.51
CA MET A 59 -12.52 -7.46 2.81
C MET A 59 -11.78 -8.13 4.00
N ASP A 60 -11.13 -9.26 3.75
CA ASP A 60 -10.27 -9.96 4.71
C ASP A 60 -8.84 -9.39 4.76
N LEU A 61 -8.51 -8.38 3.95
CA LEU A 61 -7.20 -7.74 3.91
C LEU A 61 -7.21 -6.37 4.61
N GLU A 62 -6.13 -6.09 5.35
CA GLU A 62 -5.73 -4.74 5.76
C GLU A 62 -4.31 -4.47 5.28
N LEU A 63 -4.12 -3.34 4.60
CA LEU A 63 -2.80 -2.87 4.15
C LEU A 63 -2.26 -1.83 5.13
N ASN A 64 -1.13 -2.16 5.75
CA ASN A 64 -0.25 -1.20 6.40
C ASN A 64 0.70 -0.65 5.34
N LEU A 65 0.30 0.45 4.70
CA LEU A 65 0.99 1.06 3.56
C LEU A 65 2.05 2.08 4.02
N TYR A 66 3.32 1.76 3.79
CA TYR A 66 4.46 2.62 4.07
C TYR A 66 4.65 3.62 2.94
N VAL A 67 4.38 4.90 3.25
CA VAL A 67 4.31 5.98 2.27
C VAL A 67 5.69 6.57 2.03
N THR A 68 6.16 6.49 0.79
CA THR A 68 7.46 7.05 0.34
C THR A 68 7.29 8.18 -0.70
N GLY A 69 6.12 8.86 -0.68
CA GLY A 69 5.79 9.99 -1.55
C GLY A 69 4.98 9.63 -2.80
N LEU A 70 4.90 10.58 -3.75
CA LEU A 70 4.05 10.57 -4.94
C LEU A 70 2.55 10.43 -4.62
N THR A 71 1.92 11.59 -4.37
CA THR A 71 0.49 11.70 -4.05
C THR A 71 -0.39 10.93 -5.02
N VAL A 72 -0.14 10.97 -6.33
CA VAL A 72 -0.92 10.20 -7.30
C VAL A 72 -0.88 8.69 -7.07
N ALA A 73 0.27 8.13 -6.73
CA ALA A 73 0.41 6.70 -6.43
C ALA A 73 -0.34 6.33 -5.15
N LEU A 74 -0.24 7.20 -4.13
CA LEU A 74 -0.96 7.04 -2.88
C LEU A 74 -2.48 7.10 -3.10
N ILE A 75 -2.96 8.05 -3.90
CA ILE A 75 -4.40 8.21 -4.19
C ILE A 75 -4.94 7.00 -4.95
N GLU A 76 -4.21 6.45 -5.92
CA GLU A 76 -4.66 5.23 -6.61
C GLU A 76 -4.74 4.02 -5.66
N ALA A 77 -3.82 3.89 -4.71
CA ALA A 77 -3.88 2.85 -3.68
C ALA A 77 -5.08 3.05 -2.73
N ILE A 78 -5.33 4.29 -2.27
CA ILE A 78 -6.49 4.63 -1.43
C ILE A 78 -7.80 4.34 -2.16
N ASN A 79 -7.93 4.78 -3.41
CA ASN A 79 -9.11 4.56 -4.24
C ASN A 79 -9.40 3.07 -4.42
N PHE A 80 -8.37 2.26 -4.65
CA PHE A 80 -8.54 0.81 -4.73
C PHE A 80 -9.04 0.24 -3.40
N CYS A 81 -8.40 0.61 -2.28
CA CYS A 81 -8.81 0.10 -0.97
C CYS A 81 -10.27 0.45 -0.66
N ASN A 82 -10.67 1.68 -0.99
CA ASN A 82 -12.05 2.14 -0.83
C ASN A 82 -13.02 1.34 -1.71
N LEU A 83 -12.70 1.17 -3.00
CA LEU A 83 -13.58 0.50 -3.95
C LEU A 83 -13.82 -0.98 -3.63
N TYR A 84 -12.84 -1.65 -3.03
CA TYR A 84 -12.86 -3.10 -2.83
C TYR A 84 -12.97 -3.54 -1.35
N GLY A 85 -13.12 -2.61 -0.40
CA GLY A 85 -13.29 -2.99 1.00
C GLY A 85 -12.01 -3.37 1.75
N VAL A 86 -10.83 -3.13 1.15
CA VAL A 86 -9.53 -3.40 1.79
C VAL A 86 -9.32 -2.39 2.91
N GLY A 87 -9.02 -2.86 4.13
CA GLY A 87 -8.63 -1.97 5.23
C GLY A 87 -7.33 -1.24 4.91
N LEU A 88 -7.18 0.01 5.33
CA LEU A 88 -5.99 0.80 5.02
C LEU A 88 -5.50 1.61 6.22
N VAL A 89 -4.21 1.47 6.51
CA VAL A 89 -3.48 2.28 7.47
C VAL A 89 -2.22 2.81 6.79
N LEU A 90 -1.96 4.10 6.88
CA LEU A 90 -0.74 4.71 6.32
C LEU A 90 0.34 4.80 7.39
N TYR A 91 1.58 4.53 6.99
CA TYR A 91 2.77 4.74 7.80
C TYR A 91 3.68 5.76 7.13
N HIS A 92 3.94 6.85 7.85
CA HIS A 92 4.74 7.98 7.38
C HIS A 92 6.07 8.02 8.12
N TYR A 93 7.17 8.21 7.39
CA TYR A 93 8.50 8.29 7.99
C TYR A 93 8.75 9.68 8.58
N ASP A 94 9.07 9.73 9.87
CA ASP A 94 9.61 10.89 10.56
C ASP A 94 11.14 10.79 10.56
N LYS A 95 11.78 11.66 9.77
CA LYS A 95 13.24 11.72 9.64
C LYS A 95 13.93 12.23 10.91
N VAL A 96 13.28 13.07 11.70
CA VAL A 96 13.87 13.64 12.93
C VAL A 96 13.96 12.56 14.00
N LEU A 97 12.92 11.75 14.11
CA LEU A 97 12.83 10.70 15.12
C LEU A 97 13.32 9.32 14.63
N ASP A 98 13.57 9.15 13.34
CA ASP A 98 13.90 7.88 12.68
C ASP A 98 12.84 6.78 12.95
N ILE A 99 11.56 7.16 12.90
CA ILE A 99 10.42 6.26 13.15
C ILE A 99 9.36 6.36 12.04
N TYR A 100 8.44 5.39 12.01
CA TYR A 100 7.20 5.50 11.26
C TYR A 100 6.04 5.79 12.20
N TYR A 101 5.22 6.80 11.87
CA TYR A 101 3.99 7.09 12.60
C TYR A 101 2.76 6.67 11.79
N ARG A 102 1.74 6.23 12.52
CA ARG A 102 0.50 5.65 12.01
C ARG A 102 -0.54 6.73 11.70
N GLN A 103 -1.22 6.61 10.57
CA GLN A 103 -2.41 7.39 10.22
C GLN A 103 -3.53 6.43 9.79
N ASP A 104 -4.65 6.47 10.51
CA ASP A 104 -5.88 5.77 10.12
C ASP A 104 -6.49 6.38 8.87
N VAL A 105 -6.95 5.53 7.95
CA VAL A 105 -7.78 5.94 6.81
C VAL A 105 -9.17 5.35 7.00
N TYR A 106 -10.14 6.22 7.22
CA TYR A 106 -11.55 5.84 7.29
C TYR A 106 -12.11 5.79 5.87
N LEU A 107 -12.52 4.60 5.46
CA LEU A 107 -13.06 4.32 4.13
C LEU A 107 -14.56 3.99 4.29
N ASP A 108 -15.40 4.42 3.33
CA ASP A 108 -16.87 4.35 3.42
C ASP A 108 -17.45 2.98 2.97
N ASN A 109 -16.61 1.96 2.86
CA ASN A 109 -16.89 0.67 2.21
C ASN A 109 -17.53 -0.36 3.14
#